data_AF-A0AA97AIP7-F1
#
_entry.id   AF-A0AA97AIP7-F1
#
_cell.length_a   1.000
_cell.length_b   1.000
_cell.length_c   1.000
_cell.angle_alpha   90.00
_cell.angle_beta   90.00
_cell.angle_gamma   90.00
#
_symmetry.space_group_name_H-M   'P 1'
#
loop_
_entity.id
_entity.type
_entity.pdbx_description
1 polymer ?
#
loop_
_entity_poly.entity_id
_entity_poly.type
_entity_poly.pdbx_seq_one_letter_code
_entity_poly.pdbx_strand_id
1 'polypeptide(L)'
;MRLRLAFLGSLIFFGLWGYWGHDLSSLNSPAEASADATADLPDAASESNVNPKADLSDNVIEMAFSLASRSRYVDAIALLQTIPVEDENFLRANQLQDLWAETILTLGQAKLKQGKISEAKAILKSIPETTRSYAEAAELLDNGTNPIK
;
A
#
# COMPACT_ATOMS: atom_id res chain seq x y z
N MET A 1 -41.45 -6.15 33.78
CA MET A 1 -40.86 -4.80 33.98
C MET A 1 -39.34 -4.93 33.86
N ARG A 2 -38.71 -4.02 33.10
CA ARG A 2 -37.26 -3.81 32.85
C ARG A 2 -36.73 -4.24 31.47
N LEU A 3 -36.65 -3.20 30.65
CA LEU A 3 -35.98 -2.98 29.37
C LEU A 3 -34.44 -2.84 29.58
N ARG A 4 -33.63 -3.44 28.70
CA ARG A 4 -32.28 -2.95 28.28
C ARG A 4 -32.03 -3.47 26.84
N LEU A 5 -32.13 -2.62 25.83
CA LEU A 5 -31.11 -1.74 25.22
C LEU A 5 -30.19 -2.49 24.25
N ALA A 6 -30.20 -2.01 23.01
CA ALA A 6 -29.50 -2.51 21.85
C ALA A 6 -27.98 -2.58 22.03
N PHE A 7 -27.37 -3.60 21.43
CA PHE A 7 -25.99 -3.52 20.96
C PHE A 7 -25.95 -3.87 19.48
N LEU A 8 -25.80 -2.80 18.70
CA LEU A 8 -25.29 -2.78 17.35
C LEU A 8 -23.77 -3.04 17.46
N GLY A 9 -23.23 -3.96 16.67
CA GLY A 9 -21.78 -4.23 16.70
C GLY A 9 -21.41 -5.54 16.01
N SER A 10 -21.79 -5.69 14.75
CA SER A 10 -21.32 -6.78 13.90
C SER A 10 -19.87 -6.49 13.48
N LEU A 11 -18.90 -6.89 14.29
CA LEU A 11 -17.50 -7.02 13.86
C LEU A 11 -17.41 -8.19 12.87
N ILE A 12 -17.46 -7.88 11.57
CA ILE A 12 -17.01 -8.84 10.56
C ILE A 12 -15.49 -8.72 10.48
N PHE A 13 -14.84 -9.57 11.25
CA PHE A 13 -13.41 -9.82 11.26
C PHE A 13 -13.05 -10.59 9.99
N PHE A 14 -12.69 -9.89 8.90
CA PHE A 14 -12.09 -10.52 7.72
C PHE A 14 -10.61 -10.78 7.99
N GLY A 15 -10.34 -11.79 8.81
CA GLY A 15 -9.01 -12.33 9.05
C GLY A 15 -8.94 -13.76 8.54
N LEU A 16 -8.45 -13.97 7.32
CA LEU A 16 -7.73 -15.20 6.95
C LEU A 16 -7.04 -15.12 5.57
N TRP A 17 -5.73 -14.91 5.59
CA TRP A 17 -4.72 -15.64 4.82
C TRP A 17 -3.39 -15.29 5.50
N GLY A 18 -2.66 -16.15 6.20
CA GLY A 18 -2.32 -17.55 5.96
C GLY A 18 -0.80 -17.63 6.04
N TYR A 19 -0.31 -18.01 7.22
CA TYR A 19 1.08 -18.00 7.75
C TYR A 19 2.03 -19.08 7.16
N TRP A 20 3.34 -18.92 7.48
CA TRP A 20 4.55 -19.81 7.41
C TRP A 20 5.65 -19.32 6.43
N GLY A 21 6.93 -19.08 6.77
CA GLY A 21 7.76 -19.38 7.96
C GLY A 21 8.77 -20.52 7.70
N HIS A 22 10.08 -20.23 7.54
CA HIS A 22 11.28 -21.10 7.73
C HIS A 22 12.52 -20.36 7.15
N ASP A 23 13.75 -20.41 7.65
CA ASP A 23 14.40 -21.16 8.72
C ASP A 23 15.67 -20.39 9.17
N LEU A 24 16.14 -20.64 10.39
CA LEU A 24 17.36 -20.10 11.00
C LEU A 24 18.61 -20.90 10.58
N SER A 25 19.78 -20.30 10.84
CA SER A 25 21.08 -20.96 11.03
C SER A 25 21.97 -21.21 9.79
N SER A 26 23.02 -20.41 9.69
CA SER A 26 24.36 -20.99 9.58
C SER A 26 25.35 -20.19 10.42
N LEU A 27 25.97 -20.92 11.34
CA LEU A 27 26.98 -20.51 12.31
C LEU A 27 28.27 -20.08 11.61
N ASN A 28 28.95 -19.05 12.14
CA ASN A 28 30.41 -19.09 12.18
C ASN A 28 30.92 -18.51 13.50
N SER A 29 31.48 -19.41 14.31
CA SER A 29 32.17 -19.15 15.57
C SER A 29 33.51 -18.40 15.34
N PRO A 30 34.07 -17.77 16.39
CA PRO A 30 35.18 -16.83 16.29
C PRO A 30 36.53 -17.55 16.12
N ALA A 31 37.29 -17.15 15.10
CA ALA A 31 38.71 -17.47 15.00
C ALA A 31 39.50 -16.17 15.17
N GLU A 32 40.30 -16.16 16.21
CA GLU A 32 41.21 -15.11 16.63
C GLU A 32 42.28 -14.85 15.56
N ALA A 33 42.59 -13.58 15.32
CA ALA A 33 43.90 -13.14 14.87
C ALA A 33 44.14 -11.70 15.35
N SER A 34 44.83 -11.59 16.48
CA SER A 34 45.42 -10.36 16.98
C SER A 34 46.60 -9.91 16.10
N ALA A 35 46.85 -8.60 16.06
CA ALA A 35 48.00 -7.82 15.55
C ALA A 35 47.53 -6.84 14.45
N ASP A 36 47.88 -5.56 14.41
CA ASP A 36 48.81 -4.71 15.15
C ASP A 36 48.47 -3.26 14.76
N ALA A 37 48.76 -2.31 15.64
CA ALA A 37 48.35 -0.92 15.53
C ALA A 37 49.15 -0.12 14.50
N THR A 38 48.50 0.78 13.74
CA THR A 38 48.83 2.23 13.65
C THR A 38 48.05 2.93 12.53
N ALA A 39 47.75 4.22 12.77
CA ALA A 39 47.16 5.22 11.87
C ALA A 39 45.62 5.29 11.80
N ASP A 40 45.05 5.94 12.82
CA ASP A 40 44.13 7.09 12.70
C ASP A 40 43.29 7.20 11.40
N LEU A 41 42.10 6.61 11.47
CA LEU A 41 40.83 6.99 10.84
C LEU A 41 40.81 7.30 9.33
N PRO A 42 40.66 6.29 8.46
CA PRO A 42 39.72 6.43 7.36
C PRO A 42 38.28 6.31 7.88
N ASP A 43 37.39 7.14 7.33
CA ASP A 43 35.99 6.76 7.12
C ASP A 43 35.16 6.53 8.41
N ALA A 44 34.89 7.60 9.16
CA ALA A 44 33.64 7.63 9.91
C ALA A 44 32.52 7.83 8.88
N ALA A 45 32.14 6.69 8.31
CA ALA A 45 30.86 6.35 7.77
C ALA A 45 29.81 7.40 8.14
N SER A 46 29.07 7.86 7.14
CA SER A 46 27.69 8.23 7.35
C SER A 46 27.06 7.09 8.15
N GLU A 47 27.03 7.24 9.47
CA GLU A 47 26.19 6.46 10.34
C GLU A 47 24.80 6.77 9.81
N SER A 48 24.37 5.90 8.90
CA SER A 48 22.98 5.65 8.65
C SER A 48 22.42 5.47 10.05
N ASN A 49 21.83 6.54 10.56
CA ASN A 49 20.83 6.47 11.60
C ASN A 49 19.76 5.58 10.99
N VAL A 50 19.96 4.27 11.09
CA VAL A 50 19.07 3.26 10.55
C VAL A 50 17.85 3.39 11.43
N ASN A 51 16.92 4.26 11.05
CA ASN A 51 15.60 4.26 11.61
C ASN A 51 14.90 3.08 10.94
N PRO A 52 14.76 1.93 11.62
CA PRO A 52 14.23 0.72 10.98
C PRO A 52 12.78 0.92 10.51
N LYS A 53 12.07 1.97 10.99
CA LYS A 53 10.77 2.35 10.43
C LYS A 53 10.88 3.03 9.07
N ALA A 54 11.83 3.94 8.89
CA ALA A 54 12.04 4.64 7.63
C ALA A 54 12.44 3.65 6.51
N ASP A 55 13.35 2.73 6.81
CA ASP A 55 13.77 1.68 5.86
C ASP A 55 12.60 0.77 5.45
N LEU A 56 11.70 0.47 6.39
CA LEU A 56 10.50 -0.32 6.12
C LEU A 56 9.51 0.45 5.22
N SER A 57 9.25 1.73 5.50
CA SER A 57 8.30 2.51 4.70
C SER A 57 8.85 2.83 3.31
N ASP A 58 10.16 3.05 3.17
CA ASP A 58 10.84 3.19 1.88
C ASP A 58 10.71 1.89 1.06
N ASN A 59 10.90 0.72 1.67
CA ASN A 59 10.70 -0.56 0.99
C ASN A 59 9.26 -0.74 0.49
N VAL A 60 8.26 -0.34 1.28
CA VAL A 60 6.84 -0.37 0.90
C VAL A 60 6.58 0.52 -0.32
N ILE A 61 7.15 1.73 -0.33
CA ILE A 61 7.03 2.67 -1.46
C ILE A 61 7.64 2.06 -2.74
N GLU A 62 8.85 1.51 -2.66
CA GLU A 62 9.53 0.88 -3.81
C GLU A 62 8.76 -0.33 -4.36
N MET A 63 8.24 -1.19 -3.48
CA MET A 63 7.39 -2.30 -3.88
C MET A 63 6.09 -1.83 -4.54
N ALA A 64 5.49 -0.76 -4.02
CA ALA A 64 4.29 -0.17 -4.58
C ALA A 64 4.56 0.39 -5.99
N PHE A 65 5.70 1.05 -6.21
CA PHE A 65 6.13 1.46 -7.54
C PHE A 65 6.30 0.28 -8.49
N SER A 66 6.94 -0.82 -8.04
CA SER A 66 7.07 -2.05 -8.84
C SER A 66 5.72 -2.65 -9.25
N LEU A 67 4.70 -2.57 -8.39
CA LEU A 67 3.33 -2.97 -8.71
C LEU A 67 2.69 -2.01 -9.72
N ALA A 68 2.81 -0.70 -9.49
CA ALA A 68 2.28 0.33 -10.38
C ALA A 68 2.88 0.24 -11.80
N SER A 69 4.19 -0.01 -11.94
CA SER A 69 4.85 -0.22 -13.24
C SER A 69 4.31 -1.42 -14.02
N ARG A 70 3.71 -2.40 -13.33
CA ARG A 70 3.01 -3.55 -13.92
C ARG A 70 1.50 -3.29 -14.09
N SER A 71 1.07 -2.04 -14.00
CA SER A 71 -0.33 -1.61 -14.02
C SER A 71 -1.19 -2.19 -12.89
N ARG A 72 -0.57 -2.69 -11.82
CA ARG A 72 -1.26 -3.21 -10.62
C ARG A 72 -1.51 -2.10 -9.60
N TYR A 73 -2.17 -1.04 -10.04
CA TYR A 73 -2.39 0.17 -9.23
C TYR A 73 -3.20 -0.11 -7.96
N VAL A 74 -4.18 -1.02 -8.03
CA VAL A 74 -5.00 -1.40 -6.87
C VAL A 74 -4.14 -2.05 -5.78
N ASP A 75 -3.28 -2.99 -6.16
CA ASP A 75 -2.35 -3.64 -5.24
C ASP A 75 -1.32 -2.66 -4.69
N ALA A 76 -0.84 -1.74 -5.54
CA ALA A 76 0.11 -0.71 -5.14
C ALA A 76 -0.50 0.24 -4.10
N ILE A 77 -1.73 0.69 -4.30
CA ILE A 77 -2.46 1.53 -3.34
C ILE A 77 -2.71 0.78 -2.03
N ALA A 78 -3.16 -0.48 -2.10
CA ALA A 78 -3.37 -1.29 -0.90
C ALA A 78 -2.09 -1.46 -0.08
N LEU A 79 -0.95 -1.59 -0.75
CA LEU A 79 0.36 -1.65 -0.10
C LEU A 79 0.74 -0.30 0.56
N LEU A 80 0.45 0.83 -0.09
CA LEU A 80 0.69 2.15 0.52
C LEU A 80 -0.18 2.44 1.75
N GLN A 81 -1.36 1.81 1.86
CA GLN A 81 -2.23 1.95 3.03
C GLN A 81 -1.68 1.26 4.28
N THR A 82 -0.63 0.44 4.16
CA THR A 82 0.02 -0.18 5.32
C THR A 82 0.97 0.78 6.03
N ILE A 83 1.30 1.92 5.42
CA ILE A 83 2.17 2.94 6.02
C ILE A 83 1.38 3.68 7.11
N PRO A 84 1.85 3.67 8.37
CA PRO A 84 1.14 4.31 9.47
C PRO A 84 1.19 5.85 9.35
N VAL A 85 0.19 6.52 9.91
CA VAL A 85 0.05 7.99 9.87
C VAL A 85 1.24 8.72 10.52
N GLU A 86 1.91 8.07 11.47
CA GLU A 86 3.07 8.60 12.20
C GLU A 86 4.38 8.50 11.40
N ASP A 87 4.36 7.80 10.25
CA ASP A 87 5.54 7.64 9.40
C ASP A 87 5.81 8.90 8.57
N GLU A 88 7.09 9.21 8.36
CA GLU A 88 7.51 10.33 7.51
C GLU A 88 7.07 10.18 6.05
N ASN A 89 6.99 8.93 5.58
CA ASN A 89 6.54 8.62 4.22
C ASN A 89 5.02 8.62 4.07
N PHE A 90 4.23 8.80 5.13
CA PHE A 90 2.77 8.78 5.06
C PHE A 90 2.21 9.81 4.08
N LEU A 91 2.73 11.04 4.09
CA LEU A 91 2.27 12.09 3.18
C LEU A 91 2.55 11.71 1.72
N ARG A 92 3.76 11.20 1.45
CA ARG A 92 4.15 10.72 0.12
C ARG A 92 3.28 9.54 -0.32
N ALA A 93 2.99 8.60 0.57
CA ALA A 93 2.11 7.48 0.33
C ALA A 93 0.71 7.95 -0.09
N ASN A 94 0.10 8.90 0.64
CA ASN A 94 -1.22 9.43 0.28
C ASN A 94 -1.21 10.12 -1.10
N GLN A 95 -0.18 10.88 -1.41
CA GLN A 95 -0.04 11.51 -2.74
C GLN A 95 0.02 10.48 -3.86
N LEU A 96 0.77 9.39 -3.66
CA LEU A 96 0.85 8.29 -4.63
C LEU A 96 -0.48 7.54 -4.74
N GLN A 97 -1.20 7.34 -3.63
CA GLN A 97 -2.53 6.74 -3.64
C GLN A 97 -3.50 7.55 -4.49
N ASP A 98 -3.54 8.88 -4.31
CA ASP A 98 -4.38 9.78 -5.10
C ASP A 98 -4.01 9.73 -6.59
N LEU A 99 -2.72 9.79 -6.92
CA LEU A 99 -2.24 9.76 -8.31
C LEU A 99 -2.62 8.45 -9.02
N TRP A 100 -2.44 7.32 -8.36
CA TRP A 100 -2.77 6.02 -8.94
C TRP A 100 -4.28 5.78 -8.97
N ALA A 101 -5.04 6.32 -8.02
CA ALA A 101 -6.51 6.30 -8.06
C ALA A 101 -7.04 7.08 -9.26
N GLU A 102 -6.45 8.24 -9.58
CA GLU A 102 -6.79 9.01 -10.79
C GLU A 102 -6.47 8.22 -12.07
N THR A 103 -5.38 7.45 -12.06
CA THR A 103 -5.03 6.56 -13.17
C THR A 103 -6.08 5.46 -13.35
N ILE A 104 -6.51 4.81 -12.27
CA ILE A 104 -7.57 3.78 -12.29
C ILE A 104 -8.89 4.39 -12.79
N LEU A 105 -9.23 5.61 -12.34
CA LEU A 105 -10.41 6.35 -12.77
C LEU A 105 -10.41 6.58 -14.28
N THR A 106 -9.28 7.07 -14.81
CA THR A 106 -9.09 7.29 -16.25
C THR A 106 -9.23 6.00 -17.04
N LEU A 107 -8.69 4.88 -16.55
CA LEU A 107 -8.85 3.56 -17.17
C LEU A 107 -10.33 3.13 -17.18
N GLY A 108 -11.05 3.34 -16.08
CA GLY A 108 -12.49 3.08 -15.98
C GLY A 108 -13.30 3.89 -16.99
N GLN A 109 -13.05 5.21 -17.07
CA GLN A 109 -13.67 6.09 -18.06
C GLN A 109 -13.37 5.67 -19.50
N ALA A 110 -12.13 5.29 -19.80
CA ALA A 110 -11.76 4.80 -21.13
C ALA A 110 -12.54 3.53 -21.52
N LYS A 111 -12.79 2.64 -20.56
CA LYS A 111 -13.60 1.44 -20.77
C LYS A 111 -15.08 1.76 -20.95
N LEU A 112 -15.62 2.75 -20.24
CA LEU A 112 -16.99 3.26 -20.48
C LEU A 112 -17.14 3.78 -21.91
N LYS A 113 -16.19 4.60 -22.38
CA LYS A 113 -16.18 5.13 -23.76
C LYS A 113 -16.09 4.04 -24.83
N GLN A 114 -15.50 2.89 -24.51
CA GLN A 114 -15.45 1.72 -25.39
C GLN A 114 -16.72 0.86 -25.34
N GLY A 115 -17.73 1.22 -24.54
CA GLY A 115 -18.92 0.41 -24.30
C GLY A 115 -18.69 -0.81 -23.41
N LYS A 116 -17.50 -0.95 -22.82
CA LYS A 116 -17.11 -2.08 -21.95
C LYS A 116 -17.56 -1.82 -20.51
N ILE A 117 -18.87 -1.68 -20.32
CA ILE A 117 -19.47 -1.24 -19.04
C ILE A 117 -19.10 -2.18 -17.89
N SER A 118 -19.15 -3.49 -18.08
CA SER A 118 -18.80 -4.47 -17.03
C SER A 118 -17.34 -4.36 -16.57
N GLU A 119 -16.40 -4.21 -17.52
CA GLU A 119 -14.98 -4.02 -17.21
C GLU A 119 -14.74 -2.68 -16.50
N ALA A 120 -15.37 -1.60 -16.99
CA ALA A 120 -15.28 -0.29 -16.38
C ALA A 120 -15.74 -0.29 -14.92
N LYS A 121 -16.88 -0.95 -14.64
CA LYS A 121 -17.41 -1.06 -13.28
C LYS A 121 -16.46 -1.83 -12.35
N ALA A 122 -15.82 -2.89 -12.83
CA ALA A 122 -14.85 -3.64 -12.04
C ALA A 122 -13.63 -2.77 -11.68
N ILE A 123 -13.15 -1.97 -12.64
CA ILE A 123 -12.02 -1.05 -12.45
C ILE A 123 -12.40 0.07 -11.47
N LEU A 124 -13.52 0.77 -11.70
CA LEU A 124 -13.96 1.89 -10.88
C LEU A 124 -14.24 1.49 -9.42
N LYS A 125 -14.78 0.28 -9.19
CA LYS A 125 -14.99 -0.27 -7.84
C LYS A 125 -13.71 -0.55 -7.07
N SER A 126 -12.57 -0.61 -7.76
CA SER A 126 -11.28 -0.88 -7.13
C SER A 126 -10.61 0.39 -6.62
N ILE A 127 -11.21 1.57 -6.85
CA ILE A 127 -10.73 2.84 -6.31
C ILE A 127 -11.08 2.91 -4.82
N PRO A 128 -10.10 3.11 -3.93
CA PRO A 128 -10.37 3.15 -2.50
C PRO A 128 -11.07 4.44 -2.09
N GLU A 129 -11.97 4.34 -1.10
CA GLU A 129 -12.78 5.46 -0.58
C GLU A 129 -11.96 6.59 0.05
N THR A 130 -10.71 6.29 0.43
CA THR A 130 -9.77 7.25 1.03
C THR A 130 -9.15 8.21 0.02
N THR A 131 -9.35 7.97 -1.28
CA THR A 131 -8.73 8.75 -2.36
C THR A 131 -9.70 9.80 -2.90
N ARG A 132 -9.15 10.90 -3.41
CA ARG A 132 -9.95 12.00 -4.00
C ARG A 132 -10.79 11.55 -5.19
N SER A 133 -10.30 10.57 -5.94
CA SER A 133 -10.95 10.01 -7.12
C SER A 133 -12.18 9.15 -6.83
N TYR A 134 -12.41 8.77 -5.57
CA TYR A 134 -13.53 7.91 -5.22
C TYR A 134 -14.90 8.55 -5.50
N ALA A 135 -15.06 9.83 -5.21
CA ALA A 135 -16.33 10.53 -5.43
C ALA A 135 -16.73 10.46 -6.91
N GLU A 136 -15.81 10.81 -7.81
CA GLU A 136 -16.05 10.74 -9.25
C GLU A 136 -16.24 9.28 -9.73
N ALA A 137 -15.49 8.32 -9.17
CA ALA A 137 -15.69 6.90 -9.47
C ALA A 137 -17.08 6.42 -9.10
N ALA A 138 -17.60 6.82 -7.94
CA ALA A 138 -18.93 6.49 -7.46
C ALA A 138 -20.02 7.11 -8.36
N GLU A 139 -19.84 8.38 -8.76
CA GLU A 139 -20.74 9.03 -9.72
C GLU A 139 -20.77 8.30 -11.06
N LEU A 140 -19.61 7.89 -11.59
CA LEU A 140 -19.53 7.12 -12.84
C LEU A 140 -20.13 5.72 -12.71
N LEU A 141 -20.05 5.09 -11.54
CA LEU A 141 -20.67 3.80 -11.28
C LEU A 141 -22.19 3.88 -11.25
N ASP A 142 -22.74 4.97 -10.73
CA ASP A 142 -24.18 5.26 -10.71
C ASP A 142 -24.69 5.62 -12.12
N ASN A 143 -24.00 6.54 -12.80
CA ASN A 143 -24.44 7.08 -14.08
C ASN A 143 -24.12 6.12 -15.26
N GLY A 144 -23.04 5.35 -15.19
CA GLY A 144 -22.68 4.31 -16.16
C GLY A 144 -23.65 3.12 -16.20
N THR A 145 -24.61 3.06 -15.27
CA THR A 145 -25.77 2.16 -15.32
C THR A 145 -26.93 2.70 -16.16
N ASN A 146 -26.89 3.99 -16.53
CA ASN A 146 -27.92 4.61 -17.35
C ASN A 146 -27.38 4.72 -18.79
N PRO A 147 -27.76 3.82 -19.72
CA PRO A 147 -27.37 3.99 -21.11
C PRO A 147 -27.93 5.33 -21.58
N ILE A 148 -27.06 6.16 -22.17
CA ILE A 148 -27.46 7.40 -22.83
C ILE A 148 -28.54 7.01 -23.84
N LYS A 149 -29.77 7.41 -23.57
CA LYS A 149 -30.97 7.07 -24.36
C LYS A 149 -30.99 7.84 -25.67
#